data_AF-A0A5N8UNF7-F1
#
_entry.id   AF-A0A5N8UNF7-F1
#
_cell.length_a   1.000
_cell.length_b   1.000
_cell.length_c   1.000
_cell.angle_alpha   90.00
_cell.angle_beta   90.00
_cell.angle_gamma   90.00
#
_symmetry.space_group_name_H-M   'P 1'
#
loop_
_entity.id
_entity.type
_entity.pdbx_description
1 polymer ?
#
loop_
_entity_poly.entity_id
_entity_poly.type
_entity_poly.pdbx_seq_one_letter_code
_entity_poly.pdbx_strand_id
1 'polypeptide(L)'
;MNGFTGSSHNQHLAVYLALLLFWWAIHTFSANAFELGWGFFPLVVSLPFVPFILVWLGVQFSRHFRCFKTGANLGKHLIHCLCIFSLFSLFIFHFIY
;
A
#
# COMPACT_ATOMS: atom_id res chain seq x y z
N MET A 1 27.47 13.89 0.89
CA MET A 1 26.41 13.26 1.72
C MET A 1 25.22 12.80 0.85
N ASN A 2 25.46 12.02 -0.21
CA ASN A 2 24.43 11.65 -1.21
C ASN A 2 23.94 10.19 -1.10
N GLY A 3 24.49 9.39 -0.18
CA GLY A 3 24.18 7.96 -0.08
C GLY A 3 22.89 7.61 0.67
N PHE A 4 22.43 8.45 1.59
CA PHE A 4 21.28 8.13 2.46
C PHE A 4 19.91 8.27 1.77
N THR A 5 19.77 9.18 0.80
CA THR A 5 18.49 9.41 0.10
C THR A 5 18.16 8.34 -0.93
N GLY A 6 19.17 7.73 -1.56
CA GLY A 6 18.99 6.58 -2.47
C GLY A 6 18.54 5.31 -1.73
N SER A 7 19.10 5.06 -0.55
CA SER A 7 18.72 3.91 0.29
C SER A 7 17.25 3.97 0.72
N SER A 8 16.78 5.13 1.18
CA SER A 8 15.40 5.29 1.65
C SER A 8 14.37 5.18 0.51
N HIS A 9 14.68 5.71 -0.68
CA HIS A 9 13.79 5.61 -1.85
C HIS A 9 13.54 4.14 -2.27
N ASN A 10 14.62 3.36 -2.37
CA ASN A 10 14.53 1.94 -2.73
C ASN A 10 13.81 1.12 -1.64
N GLN A 11 13.97 1.48 -0.37
CA GLN A 11 13.22 0.85 0.72
C GLN A 11 11.71 1.10 0.60
N HIS A 12 11.30 2.33 0.29
CA HIS A 12 9.88 2.63 0.08
C HIS A 12 9.30 1.87 -1.12
N LEU A 13 10.03 1.79 -2.23
CA LEU A 13 9.61 0.99 -3.40
C LEU A 13 9.50 -0.51 -3.07
N ALA A 14 10.46 -1.05 -2.33
CA ALA A 14 10.41 -2.44 -1.86
C ALA A 14 9.18 -2.69 -0.98
N VAL A 15 8.83 -1.75 -0.09
CA VAL A 15 7.61 -1.84 0.73
C VAL A 15 6.35 -1.78 -0.14
N TYR A 16 6.28 -0.91 -1.15
CA TYR A 16 5.13 -0.86 -2.06
C TYR A 16 4.98 -2.16 -2.85
N LEU A 17 6.08 -2.74 -3.31
CA LEU A 17 6.07 -4.03 -3.99
C LEU A 17 5.61 -5.16 -3.07
N ALA A 18 6.11 -5.19 -1.83
CA ALA A 18 5.68 -6.16 -0.82
C ALA A 18 4.18 -6.02 -0.50
N LEU A 19 3.67 -4.79 -0.37
CA LEU A 19 2.25 -4.53 -0.17
C LEU A 19 1.40 -4.93 -1.38
N LEU A 20 1.90 -4.74 -2.61
CA LEU A 20 1.22 -5.18 -3.82
C LEU A 20 1.12 -6.71 -3.89
N LEU A 21 2.23 -7.41 -3.60
CA LEU A 21 2.26 -8.88 -3.55
C LEU A 21 1.34 -9.42 -2.44
N PHE A 22 1.36 -8.77 -1.27
CA PHE A 22 0.47 -9.12 -0.16
C PHE A 22 -1.01 -8.92 -0.53
N TRP A 23 -1.34 -7.79 -1.16
CA TRP A 23 -2.68 -7.54 -1.68
C TRP A 23 -3.11 -8.62 -2.68
N TRP A 24 -2.24 -8.96 -3.64
CA TRP A 24 -2.53 -9.99 -4.64
C TRP A 24 -2.76 -11.36 -4.00
N ALA A 25 -1.94 -11.75 -3.04
CA ALA A 25 -2.09 -13.00 -2.29
C ALA A 25 -3.42 -13.07 -1.53
N ILE A 26 -3.80 -11.98 -0.84
CA ILE A 26 -5.12 -11.90 -0.18
C ILE A 26 -6.23 -11.98 -1.22
N HIS A 27 -6.12 -11.27 -2.34
CA HIS A 27 -7.16 -11.26 -3.36
C HIS A 27 -7.42 -12.65 -3.96
N THR A 28 -6.36 -13.35 -4.34
CA THR A 28 -6.45 -14.74 -4.82
C THR A 28 -6.96 -15.69 -3.75
N PHE A 29 -6.49 -15.54 -2.50
CA PHE A 29 -6.99 -16.35 -1.38
C PHE A 29 -8.49 -16.13 -1.15
N SER A 30 -8.95 -14.87 -1.15
CA SER A 30 -10.35 -14.51 -1.00
C SER A 30 -11.23 -15.11 -2.09
N ALA A 31 -10.79 -15.03 -3.35
CA ALA A 31 -11.51 -15.60 -4.49
C ALA A 31 -11.65 -17.13 -4.36
N ASN A 32 -10.55 -17.83 -4.07
CA ASN A 32 -10.56 -19.28 -3.92
C ASN A 32 -11.36 -19.73 -2.69
N ALA A 33 -11.25 -19.01 -1.58
CA ALA A 33 -12.02 -19.30 -0.37
C ALA A 33 -13.52 -19.13 -0.60
N PHE A 34 -13.93 -18.13 -1.41
CA PHE A 34 -15.32 -17.96 -1.77
C PHE A 34 -15.86 -19.15 -2.58
N GLU A 35 -15.11 -19.64 -3.57
CA GLU A 35 -15.46 -20.83 -4.35
C GLU A 35 -15.58 -22.10 -3.48
N LEU A 36 -14.76 -22.20 -2.43
CA LEU A 36 -14.78 -23.30 -1.45
C LEU A 36 -15.88 -23.16 -0.38
N GLY A 37 -16.69 -22.10 -0.42
CA GLY A 37 -17.74 -21.81 0.56
C GLY A 37 -17.24 -21.21 1.88
N TRP A 38 -15.98 -20.77 1.92
CA TRP A 38 -15.31 -20.18 3.09
C TRP A 38 -15.33 -18.65 3.07
N GLY A 39 -16.38 -18.03 2.53
CA GLY A 39 -16.43 -16.58 2.27
C GLY A 39 -16.15 -15.66 3.48
N PHE A 40 -16.30 -16.16 4.72
CA PHE A 40 -16.00 -15.39 5.93
C PHE A 40 -14.52 -15.42 6.35
N PHE A 41 -13.79 -16.49 6.05
CA PHE A 41 -12.38 -16.67 6.47
C PHE A 41 -11.43 -15.59 5.94
N PRO A 42 -11.49 -15.19 4.65
CA PRO A 42 -10.62 -14.14 4.13
C PRO A 42 -10.80 -12.81 4.84
N LEU A 43 -12.02 -12.48 5.23
CA LEU A 43 -12.34 -11.25 5.96
C LEU A 43 -11.72 -11.25 7.35
N VAL A 44 -11.81 -12.37 8.08
CA VAL A 44 -11.19 -12.52 9.41
C VAL A 44 -9.67 -12.44 9.35
N VAL A 45 -9.06 -13.09 8.36
CA VAL A 45 -7.60 -13.11 8.20
C VAL A 45 -7.07 -11.73 7.84
N SER A 46 -7.80 -10.94 7.04
CA SER A 46 -7.34 -9.65 6.53
C SER A 46 -7.66 -8.46 7.46
N LEU A 47 -8.71 -8.55 8.28
CA LEU A 47 -9.13 -7.53 9.24
C LEU A 47 -8.05 -6.97 10.18
N PRO A 48 -7.12 -7.76 10.76
CA PRO A 48 -6.09 -7.19 11.64
C PRO A 48 -4.99 -6.43 10.87
N PHE A 49 -4.75 -6.78 9.61
CA PHE A 49 -3.63 -6.22 8.84
C PHE A 49 -4.04 -5.01 8.02
N VAL A 50 -5.19 -5.07 7.36
CA VAL A 50 -5.59 -4.06 6.38
C VAL A 50 -5.80 -2.66 6.97
N PRO A 51 -6.51 -2.48 8.10
CA PRO A 51 -6.66 -1.16 8.72
C PRO A 51 -5.31 -0.53 9.08
N PHE A 52 -4.37 -1.32 9.58
CA PHE A 52 -3.03 -0.86 9.90
C PHE A 52 -2.27 -0.41 8.65
N ILE A 53 -2.33 -1.20 7.58
CA ILE A 53 -1.72 -0.88 6.28
C ILE A 53 -2.33 0.40 5.70
N LEU A 54 -3.65 0.55 5.73
CA LEU A 54 -4.35 1.74 5.21
C LEU A 54 -3.97 3.00 5.99
N VAL A 55 -3.93 2.93 7.33
CA VAL A 55 -3.48 4.05 8.17
C VAL A 55 -2.03 4.40 7.86
N TRP A 56 -1.15 3.39 7.74
CA TRP A 56 0.25 3.60 7.39
C TRP A 56 0.41 4.28 6.02
N LEU A 57 -0.30 3.80 5.00
CA LEU A 57 -0.31 4.39 3.66
C LEU A 57 -0.78 5.86 3.72
N GLY A 58 -1.85 6.16 4.46
CA GLY A 58 -2.33 7.53 4.65
C GLY A 58 -1.30 8.46 5.31
N VAL A 59 -0.60 7.98 6.33
CA VAL A 59 0.47 8.75 6.99
C VAL A 59 1.64 9.00 6.03
N GLN A 60 2.06 8.00 5.24
CA GLN A 60 3.12 8.18 4.25
C GLN A 60 2.71 9.15 3.15
N PHE A 61 1.46 9.07 2.67
CA PHE A 61 0.93 10.00 1.68
C PHE A 61 1.03 11.44 2.20
N SER A 62 0.56 11.70 3.42
CA SER A 62 0.62 13.03 4.04
C SER A 62 2.06 13.56 4.14
N ARG A 63 3.02 12.71 4.49
CA ARG A 63 4.46 13.07 4.56
C ARG A 63 5.02 13.44 3.19
N HIS A 64 4.82 12.60 2.17
CA HIS A 64 5.33 12.87 0.82
C HIS A 64 4.63 14.07 0.18
N PHE A 65 3.31 14.25 0.41
CA PHE A 65 2.55 15.38 -0.06
C PHE A 65 3.03 16.71 0.57
N ARG A 66 3.35 16.71 1.86
CA ARG A 66 3.94 17.88 2.53
C ARG A 66 5.30 18.23 1.92
N CYS A 67 6.17 17.25 1.69
CA CYS A 67 7.47 17.47 1.03
C CYS A 67 7.33 17.98 -0.41
N PHE A 68 6.35 17.46 -1.16
CA PHE A 68 5.98 17.96 -2.48
C PHE A 68 5.57 19.44 -2.43
N LYS A 69 4.72 19.82 -1.47
CA LYS A 69 4.28 21.22 -1.28
C LYS A 69 5.44 22.17 -0.95
N THR A 70 6.49 21.68 -0.30
CA THR A 70 7.71 22.46 0.02
C THR A 70 8.70 22.53 -1.16
N GLY A 71 8.41 21.89 -2.30
CA GLY A 71 9.23 21.98 -3.52
C GLY A 71 10.50 21.12 -3.53
N ALA A 72 10.74 20.29 -2.51
CA ALA A 72 11.90 19.41 -2.47
C ALA A 72 11.65 18.16 -3.35
N ASN A 73 12.53 17.92 -4.35
CA ASN A 73 12.52 16.70 -5.18
C ASN A 73 11.14 16.31 -5.74
N LEU A 74 10.44 17.27 -6.35
CA LEU A 74 9.04 17.22 -6.78
C LEU A 74 8.63 15.89 -7.46
N GLY A 75 9.39 15.45 -8.46
CA GLY A 75 9.07 14.24 -9.24
C GLY A 75 9.10 12.94 -8.43
N LYS A 76 10.06 12.80 -7.51
CA LYS A 76 10.20 11.58 -6.68
C LYS A 76 9.03 11.47 -5.70
N HIS A 77 8.69 12.56 -5.02
CA HIS A 77 7.57 12.57 -4.07
C HIS A 77 6.23 12.36 -4.77
N LEU A 78 6.06 12.86 -6.00
CA LEU A 78 4.86 12.64 -6.79
C LEU A 78 4.68 11.15 -7.15
N ILE A 79 5.76 10.46 -7.55
CA ILE A 79 5.73 9.00 -7.80
C ILE A 79 5.32 8.24 -6.52
N HIS A 80 5.90 8.58 -5.37
CA HIS A 80 5.51 7.96 -4.10
C HIS A 80 4.03 8.20 -3.77
N CYS A 81 3.54 9.42 -3.93
CA CYS A 81 2.11 9.74 -3.72
C CYS A 81 1.20 8.92 -4.64
N LEU A 82 1.55 8.77 -5.92
CA LEU A 82 0.78 7.95 -6.86
C LEU A 82 0.79 6.47 -6.45
N CYS A 83 1.95 5.89 -6.14
CA CYS A 83 2.04 4.49 -5.69
C CYS A 83 1.22 4.25 -4.42
N ILE A 84 1.31 5.15 -3.45
CA ILE A 84 0.55 5.05 -2.19
C ILE A 84 -0.95 5.15 -2.47
N PHE A 85 -1.38 6.08 -3.33
CA PHE A 85 -2.78 6.25 -3.68
C PHE A 85 -3.33 5.01 -4.40
N SER A 86 -2.61 4.47 -5.39
CA SER A 86 -2.99 3.25 -6.08
C SER A 86 -3.11 2.05 -5.14
N LEU A 87 -2.13 1.85 -4.25
CA LEU A 87 -2.20 0.77 -3.25
C LEU A 87 -3.37 0.96 -2.29
N PHE A 88 -3.58 2.18 -1.80
CA PHE A 88 -4.70 2.49 -0.93
C PHE A 88 -6.04 2.14 -1.60
N SER A 89 -6.24 2.56 -2.85
CA SER A 89 -7.43 2.21 -3.62
C SER A 89 -7.57 0.70 -3.79
N LEU A 90 -6.51 -0.02 -4.16
CA LEU A 90 -6.56 -1.49 -4.31
C LEU A 90 -7.02 -2.20 -3.04
N PHE A 91 -6.48 -1.81 -1.87
CA PHE A 91 -6.91 -2.38 -0.60
C PHE A 91 -8.37 -2.03 -0.29
N ILE A 92 -8.83 -0.81 -0.53
CA ILE A 92 -10.23 -0.43 -0.30
C ILE A 92 -11.17 -1.20 -1.25
N PHE A 93 -10.85 -1.27 -2.54
CA PHE A 93 -11.67 -1.96 -3.53
C PHE A 93 -11.83 -3.44 -3.21
N HIS A 94 -10.80 -4.10 -2.66
CA HIS A 94 -10.87 -5.51 -2.24
C HIS A 94 -11.96 -5.83 -1.20
N PHE A 95 -12.36 -4.85 -0.37
CA PHE A 95 -13.40 -5.06 0.64
C PHE A 95 -14.77 -4.58 0.19
N ILE A 96 -14.82 -3.69 -0.79
CA ILE A 96 -16.09 -3.16 -1.31
C ILE A 96 -16.64 -4.09 -2.39
N TYR A 97 -15.78 -4.71 -3.20
CA TYR A 97 -16.12 -5.56 -4.35
C TYR A 97 -15.46 -6.92 -4.23
#